data_AF-A0A1S8JK67-F1
#
_entry.id   AF-A0A1S8JK67-F1
#
_cell.length_a   1.000
_cell.length_b   1.000
_cell.length_c   1.000
_cell.angle_alpha   90.00
_cell.angle_beta   90.00
_cell.angle_gamma   90.00
#
_symmetry.space_group_name_H-M   'P 1'
#
loop_
_entity.id
_entity.type
_entity.pdbx_description
1 polymer ?
#
loop_
_entity_poly.entity_id
_entity_poly.type
_entity_poly.pdbx_seq_one_letter_code
_entity_poly.pdbx_strand_id
1 'polypeptide(L)' 'NISVQPYIKNMAEVMASSDLLVGRAGATSIAEFTALGLPAVLVPSPYVTNDHQTKNAMSLVHAGAAKMIADNE' A
#
# COMPACT_ATOMS: atom_id res chain seq x y z
N ASN A 1 -2.20 7.66 20.66
CA ASN A 1 -3.02 8.27 19.58
C ASN A 1 -3.24 7.27 18.46
N ILE A 2 -4.19 6.34 18.64
CA ILE A 2 -4.59 5.36 17.61
C ILE A 2 -6.10 5.50 17.46
N SER A 3 -6.59 5.48 16.22
CA SER A 3 -8.01 5.47 15.91
C SER A 3 -8.33 4.26 15.04
N VAL A 4 -9.26 3.42 15.47
CA VAL A 4 -9.76 2.28 14.70
C VAL A 4 -11.12 2.66 14.16
N GLN A 5 -11.28 2.60 12.84
CA GLN A 5 -12.49 3.00 12.14
C GLN A 5 -13.13 1.78 11.47
N PRO A 6 -14.48 1.73 11.36
CA PRO A 6 -15.13 0.78 10.46
C PRO A 6 -14.72 1.08 9.01
N TYR A 7 -15.19 0.27 8.06
CA TYR A 7 -14.93 0.49 6.64
C TYR A 7 -15.25 1.93 6.23
N ILE A 8 -14.23 2.64 5.72
CA ILE A 8 -14.35 4.03 5.30
C ILE A 8 -14.78 4.06 3.84
N LYS A 9 -15.98 4.56 3.57
CA LYS A 9 -16.51 4.65 2.21
C LYS A 9 -15.72 5.61 1.32
N ASN A 10 -15.27 6.74 1.86
CA ASN A 10 -14.49 7.74 1.13
C ASN A 10 -13.00 7.67 1.48
N MET A 11 -12.38 6.51 1.26
CA MET A 11 -10.97 6.31 1.60
C MET A 11 -10.04 7.29 0.87
N ALA A 12 -10.42 7.75 -0.33
CA ALA A 12 -9.64 8.72 -1.11
C ALA A 12 -9.40 10.04 -0.35
N GLU A 13 -10.40 10.55 0.36
CA GLU A 13 -10.28 11.79 1.16
C GLU A 13 -9.36 11.59 2.37
N VAL A 14 -9.41 10.41 2.99
CA VAL A 14 -8.52 10.05 4.11
C VAL A 14 -7.09 9.87 3.62
N MET A 15 -6.89 9.18 2.49
CA MET A 15 -5.57 9.03 1.88
C MET A 15 -4.98 10.38 1.49
N ALA A 16 -5.77 11.27 0.86
CA ALA A 16 -5.30 12.61 0.46
C ALA A 16 -4.88 13.51 1.63
N SER A 17 -5.37 13.23 2.84
CA SER A 17 -4.98 13.94 4.08
C SER A 17 -3.91 13.21 4.89
N SER A 18 -3.33 12.13 4.35
CA SER A 18 -2.29 11.33 4.99
C SER A 18 -0.90 11.65 4.43
N ASP A 19 0.13 11.63 5.28
CA ASP A 19 1.53 11.83 4.85
C ASP A 19 2.18 10.55 4.29
N LEU A 20 1.67 9.38 4.68
CA LEU A 20 2.23 8.07 4.36
C LEU A 20 1.13 7.00 4.43
N LEU A 21 1.22 6.00 3.55
CA LEU A 21 0.34 4.83 3.57
C LEU A 21 1.10 3.58 4.02
N VAL A 22 0.42 2.71 4.77
CA VAL A 22 0.91 1.37 5.13
C VAL A 22 -0.15 0.35 4.81
N GLY A 23 0.17 -0.67 4.02
CA GLY A 23 -0.84 -1.64 3.63
C GLY A 23 -0.36 -2.76 2.71
N ARG A 24 -1.32 -3.51 2.19
CA ARG A 24 -1.08 -4.62 1.25
C ARG A 24 -0.78 -4.07 -0.15
N ALA A 25 0.04 -4.79 -0.91
CA ALA A 25 0.42 -4.42 -2.28
C ALA A 25 -0.60 -4.90 -3.34
N GLY A 26 -1.90 -4.69 -3.06
CA GLY A 26 -2.98 -5.00 -4.00
C GLY A 26 -2.94 -4.09 -5.23
N ALA A 27 -3.35 -4.60 -6.40
CA ALA A 27 -3.27 -3.85 -7.66
C ALA A 27 -4.06 -2.53 -7.64
N THR A 28 -5.26 -2.52 -7.05
CA THR A 28 -6.06 -1.29 -6.90
C THR A 28 -5.41 -0.33 -5.92
N SER A 29 -4.93 -0.83 -4.78
CA SER A 29 -4.30 0.01 -3.76
C SER A 29 -3.05 0.71 -4.30
N ILE A 30 -2.14 0.00 -4.98
CA ILE A 30 -0.97 0.66 -5.57
C ILE A 30 -1.35 1.70 -6.64
N ALA A 31 -2.45 1.49 -7.38
CA ALA A 31 -2.93 2.45 -8.37
C ALA A 31 -3.45 3.73 -7.70
N GLU A 32 -4.16 3.60 -6.58
CA GLU A 32 -4.60 4.75 -5.78
C GLU A 32 -3.40 5.50 -5.17
N PHE A 33 -2.41 4.77 -4.63
CA PHE A 33 -1.24 5.37 -3.99
C PHE A 33 -0.43 6.19 -5.00
N THR A 34 -0.20 5.61 -6.17
CA THR A 34 0.54 6.26 -7.27
C THR A 34 -0.24 7.43 -7.86
N ALA A 35 -1.56 7.33 -8.01
CA ALA A 35 -2.40 8.44 -8.47
C ALA A 35 -2.38 9.64 -7.52
N LEU A 36 -2.31 9.39 -6.21
CA LEU A 36 -2.22 10.44 -5.19
C LEU A 36 -0.78 10.94 -4.94
N GLY A 37 0.23 10.28 -5.52
CA GLY A 37 1.64 10.62 -5.31
C GLY A 37 2.11 10.38 -3.87
N LEU A 38 1.46 9.50 -3.13
CA LEU A 38 1.76 9.25 -1.72
C LEU A 38 2.84 8.18 -1.57
N PRO A 39 3.85 8.40 -0.70
CA PRO A 39 4.80 7.35 -0.36
C PRO A 39 4.09 6.22 0.39
N ALA A 40 4.64 5.00 0.30
CA ALA A 40 4.05 3.84 0.95
C ALA A 40 5.08 2.89 1.57
N VAL A 41 4.67 2.22 2.66
CA VAL A 41 5.29 0.99 3.16
C VAL A 41 4.35 -0.17 2.83
N LEU A 42 4.82 -1.10 2.03
CA LEU A 42 4.01 -2.20 1.50
C LEU A 42 4.39 -3.52 2.15
N VAL A 43 3.37 -4.23 2.65
CA VAL A 43 3.49 -5.56 3.24
C VAL A 43 2.75 -6.57 2.34
N PRO A 44 3.37 -7.06 1.26
CA PRO A 44 2.72 -7.97 0.33
C PRO A 44 2.30 -9.26 1.03
N SER A 45 1.08 -9.73 0.73
CA SER A 45 0.60 -11.02 1.25
C SER A 45 1.33 -12.17 0.54
N PRO A 46 1.87 -13.16 1.28
CA PRO A 46 2.55 -14.32 0.69
C PRO A 46 1.56 -15.35 0.10
N TYR A 47 0.26 -15.19 0.37
CA TYR A 47 -0.78 -16.17 0.02
C TYR A 47 -1.46 -15.89 -1.32
N VAL A 48 -1.02 -14.88 -2.07
CA VAL A 48 -1.58 -14.56 -3.38
C VAL A 48 -0.94 -15.39 -4.48
N THR A 49 -1.75 -15.77 -5.47
CA THR A 49 -1.29 -16.52 -6.65
C THR A 49 -0.09 -15.84 -7.29
N ASN A 50 0.90 -16.63 -7.72
CA ASN A 50 2.11 -16.21 -8.44
C ASN A 50 2.92 -15.07 -7.79
N ASP A 51 2.74 -14.83 -6.49
CA ASP A 51 3.45 -13.78 -5.77
C ASP A 51 3.23 -12.39 -6.39
N HIS A 52 2.01 -12.14 -6.88
CA HIS A 52 1.67 -10.90 -7.59
C HIS A 52 1.82 -9.65 -6.69
N GLN A 53 1.57 -9.76 -5.39
CA GLN A 53 1.70 -8.62 -4.48
C GLN A 53 3.17 -8.20 -4.27
N THR A 54 4.10 -9.14 -4.17
CA THR A 54 5.53 -8.78 -4.10
C THR A 54 5.98 -8.09 -5.38
N LYS A 55 5.58 -8.60 -6.55
CA LYS A 55 5.88 -7.96 -7.84
C LYS A 55 5.32 -6.53 -7.94
N ASN A 56 4.09 -6.34 -7.48
CA ASN A 56 3.45 -5.04 -7.37
C ASN A 56 4.26 -4.09 -6.47
N ALA A 57 4.63 -4.53 -5.26
CA ALA A 57 5.42 -3.74 -4.34
C ALA A 57 6.78 -3.38 -4.93
N MET A 58 7.47 -4.35 -5.52
CA MET A 58 8.80 -4.16 -6.11
C MET A 58 8.79 -3.16 -7.27
N SER A 59 7.70 -3.06 -8.04
CA SER A 59 7.55 -2.01 -9.07
C SER A 59 7.71 -0.60 -8.48
N LEU A 60 7.06 -0.34 -7.34
CA LEU A 60 7.15 0.95 -6.64
C LEU A 60 8.48 1.13 -5.91
N VAL A 61 9.04 0.06 -5.33
CA VAL A 61 10.36 0.10 -4.68
C VAL A 61 11.45 0.46 -5.69
N HIS A 62 11.46 -0.16 -6.86
CA HIS A 62 12.43 0.14 -7.92
C HIS A 62 12.31 1.58 -8.43
N ALA A 63 11.11 2.16 -8.40
CA ALA A 63 10.88 3.56 -8.72
C ALA A 63 11.25 4.53 -7.58
N GLY A 64 11.67 4.03 -6.41
CA GLY A 64 11.96 4.84 -5.22
C GLY A 64 10.70 5.39 -4.52
N ALA A 65 9.51 4.90 -4.88
CA ALA A 65 8.22 5.40 -4.39
C ALA A 65 7.71 4.68 -3.13
N ALA A 66 8.27 3.51 -2.80
CA ALA A 66 7.84 2.73 -1.65
C ALA A 66 9.00 1.97 -0.98
N LYS A 67 8.78 1.57 0.27
CA LYS A 67 9.53 0.49 0.93
C LYS A 67 8.67 -0.76 1.00
N MET A 68 9.29 -1.93 0.93
CA MET A 68 8.62 -3.21 1.13
C MET A 68 9.15 -3.87 2.40
N ILE A 69 8.25 -4.42 3.21
CA ILE A 69 8.55 -5.26 4.38
C ILE A 69 7.87 -6.60 4.14
N ALA A 70 8.58 -7.71 4.34
CA ALA A 70 7.98 -9.02 4.18
C ALA A 70 6.98 -9.30 5.32
N ASP A 71 5.89 -10.01 5.05
CA ASP A 71 4.83 -10.28 6.05
C ASP A 71 5.31 -11.12 7.25
N ASN A 72 6.48 -11.76 7.13
CA ASN A 72 7.09 -12.62 8.13
C ASN A 72 8.25 -11.96 8.91
N GLU A 73 8.52 -10.68 8.65
CA GLU A 73 9.48 -9.85 9.40
C GLU A 73 8.78 -9.17 10.58
#